data_AF-A0A1X2HNW6-F1
#
_entry.id   AF-A0A1X2HNW6-F1
#
_cell.length_a   1.000
_cell.length_b   1.000
_cell.length_c   1.000
_cell.angle_alpha   90.00
_cell.angle_beta   90.00
_cell.angle_gamma   90.00
#
_symmetry.space_group_name_H-M   'P 1'
#
loop_
_entity.id
_entity.type
_entity.pdbx_description
1 polymer ?
#
loop_
_entity_poly.entity_id
_entity_poly.type
_entity_poly.pdbx_seq_one_letter_code
_entity_poly.pdbx_strand_id
1 'polypeptide(L)'
;MRVKMGSAQYFSRRATSHHGDWNEGFVFIVSYHAQLFDTIEFDLYDKPKRHWPSKNKHIGKAKLKLSKLEGRDDIFVTQVVSDHM
;
A
#
# COMPACT_ATOMS: atom_id res chain seq x y z
N MET A 1 5.03 9.19 2.99
CA MET A 1 5.08 7.94 2.20
C MET A 1 3.77 7.80 1.43
N ARG A 2 3.81 7.21 0.24
CA ARG A 2 2.64 6.72 -0.49
C ARG A 2 2.67 5.19 -0.48
N VAL A 3 1.53 4.57 -0.22
CA VAL A 3 1.34 3.13 -0.37
C VAL A 3 0.27 2.90 -1.42
N LYS A 4 0.56 2.08 -2.44
CA LYS A 4 -0.32 1.87 -3.58
C LYS A 4 -0.44 0.38 -3.91
N MET A 5 -1.64 -0.06 -4.28
CA MET A 5 -1.90 -1.37 -4.87
C MET A 5 -3.02 -1.23 -5.90
N GLY A 6 -2.76 -1.62 -7.15
CA GLY A 6 -3.72 -1.41 -8.24
C GLY A 6 -4.12 0.07 -8.39
N SER A 7 -5.42 0.34 -8.32
CA SER A 7 -5.99 1.70 -8.33
C SER A 7 -6.06 2.35 -6.93
N ALA A 8 -5.97 1.56 -5.86
CA ALA A 8 -6.03 2.07 -4.50
C ALA A 8 -4.69 2.69 -4.09
N GLN A 9 -4.74 3.88 -3.48
CA GLN A 9 -3.57 4.55 -2.95
C GLN A 9 -3.89 5.30 -1.65
N TYR A 10 -2.94 5.28 -0.74
CA TYR A 10 -2.97 6.00 0.53
C TYR A 10 -1.70 6.81 0.69
N PHE A 11 -1.79 7.86 1.50
CA PHE A 11 -0.66 8.70 1.86
C PHE A 11 -0.55 8.76 3.37
N SER A 12 0.68 8.58 3.88
CA SER A 12 0.97 8.80 5.28
C SER A 12 1.00 10.30 5.59
N ARG A 13 1.00 10.64 6.89
CA ARG A 13 1.41 11.99 7.31
C ARG A 13 2.88 12.23 6.97
N ARG A 14 3.28 13.51 7.01
CA ARG A 14 4.70 13.87 6.94
C ARG A 14 5.37 13.42 8.24
N ALA A 15 6.50 12.71 8.13
CA ALA A 15 7.30 12.38 9.30
C ALA A 15 7.83 13.65 9.97
N THR A 16 7.81 13.66 11.31
CA THR A 16 8.43 14.71 12.12
C THR A 16 9.89 14.39 12.45
N SER A 17 10.23 13.09 12.54
CA SER A 17 11.60 12.60 12.73
C SER A 17 12.32 12.42 11.40
N HIS A 18 13.66 12.46 11.46
CA HIS A 18 14.52 12.17 10.30
C HIS A 18 14.50 10.69 9.89
N HIS A 19 14.12 9.78 10.79
CA HIS A 19 14.09 8.34 10.54
C HIS A 19 12.80 7.86 9.87
N GLY A 20 11.75 8.67 9.86
CA GLY A 20 10.48 8.27 9.24
C GLY A 20 9.67 7.34 10.14
N ASP A 21 9.49 7.71 11.40
CA ASP A 21 8.74 6.89 12.37
C ASP A 21 7.22 7.10 12.21
N TRP A 22 6.67 6.67 11.08
CA TRP A 22 5.24 6.86 10.78
C TRP A 22 4.33 6.05 11.70
N ASN A 23 4.62 4.75 11.87
CA ASN A 23 3.79 3.81 12.63
C ASN A 23 2.29 3.87 12.23
N GLU A 24 2.02 4.06 10.93
CA GLU A 24 0.67 4.13 10.35
C GLU A 24 0.31 2.81 9.67
N GLY A 25 -0.93 2.35 9.86
CA GLY A 25 -1.49 1.18 9.18
C GLY A 25 -2.39 1.57 7.99
N PHE A 26 -2.40 0.74 6.95
CA PHE A 26 -3.26 0.90 5.77
C PHE A 26 -4.00 -0.40 5.50
N VAL A 27 -5.28 -0.32 5.13
CA VAL A 27 -6.13 -1.47 4.86
C VAL A 27 -6.50 -1.47 3.38
N PHE A 28 -6.24 -2.58 2.69
CA PHE A 28 -6.66 -2.82 1.33
C PHE A 28 -7.70 -3.93 1.28
N ILE A 29 -8.73 -3.76 0.45
CA ILE A 29 -9.58 -4.88 0.05
C ILE A 29 -8.85 -5.60 -1.09
N VAL A 30 -8.51 -6.87 -0.87
CA VAL A 30 -7.71 -7.67 -1.80
C VAL A 30 -8.61 -8.73 -2.43
N SER A 31 -8.81 -8.66 -3.75
CA SER A 31 -9.46 -9.74 -4.48
C SER A 31 -8.50 -10.92 -4.68
N TYR A 32 -9.03 -12.10 -4.97
CA TYR A 32 -8.20 -13.27 -5.27
C TYR A 32 -7.20 -13.02 -6.41
N HIS A 33 -7.63 -12.34 -7.48
CA HIS A 33 -6.74 -11.97 -8.58
C HIS A 33 -5.63 -11.02 -8.11
N ALA A 34 -5.95 -10.02 -7.28
CA ALA A 34 -4.95 -9.11 -6.73
C ALA A 34 -3.95 -9.86 -5.82
N GLN A 35 -4.41 -10.81 -5.00
CA GLN A 35 -3.52 -11.62 -4.16
C GLN A 35 -2.45 -12.38 -4.95
N LEU A 36 -2.81 -12.88 -6.14
CA LEU A 36 -1.88 -13.63 -7.00
C LEU A 36 -0.92 -12.73 -7.79
N PHE A 37 -1.41 -11.60 -8.29
CA PHE A 37 -0.70 -10.83 -9.32
C PHE A 37 -0.26 -9.43 -8.89
N ASP A 38 -0.95 -8.82 -7.93
CA ASP A 38 -0.67 -7.44 -7.55
C ASP A 38 0.58 -7.31 -6.68
N THR A 39 1.07 -6.08 -6.66
CA THR A 39 2.23 -5.66 -5.90
C THR A 39 1.86 -4.40 -5.14
N ILE A 40 2.14 -4.39 -3.83
CA ILE A 40 2.10 -3.16 -3.05
C ILE A 40 3.38 -2.37 -3.36
N GLU A 41 3.20 -1.13 -3.78
CA GLU A 41 4.27 -0.17 -4.00
C GLU A 41 4.34 0.81 -2.83
N PHE A 42 5.54 1.01 -2.29
CA PHE A 42 5.84 2.00 -1.27
C PHE A 42 6.74 3.06 -1.89
N ASP A 43 6.24 4.28 -2.06
CA ASP A 43 7.01 5.40 -2.60
C ASP A 43 7.27 6.43 -1.48
N LEU A 44 8.52 6.81 -1.32
CA LEU A 44 8.93 7.83 -0.38
C LEU A 44 9.19 9.15 -1.11
N TYR A 45 8.67 10.23 -0.54
CA TYR A 45 8.80 11.57 -1.09
C TYR A 45 9.39 12.51 -0.04
N ASP A 46 10.33 13.34 -0.47
CA ASP A 46 10.80 14.50 0.27
C ASP A 46 9.97 15.73 -0.13
N LYS A 47 9.50 16.46 0.88
CA LYS A 47 8.74 17.71 0.71
C LYS A 47 9.59 18.86 1.25
N PRO A 48 10.17 19.70 0.37
CA PRO A 48 11.06 20.77 0.80
C PRO A 48 10.38 21.74 1.79
N LYS A 49 11.13 22.22 2.79
CA LYS A 49 10.65 23.20 3.80
C LYS A 49 10.42 24.61 3.23
N ARG A 50 11.05 24.97 2.10
CA ARG A 50 11.03 26.35 1.60
C ARG A 50 9.72 26.70 0.88
N HIS A 51 9.29 27.95 1.09
CA HIS A 51 8.00 28.56 0.70
C HIS A 51 7.74 28.68 -0.82
N TRP A 52 8.52 28.01 -1.66
CA TRP A 52 8.32 27.98 -3.11
C TRP A 52 7.66 26.66 -3.49
N PRO A 53 6.70 26.63 -4.45
CA PRO A 53 6.03 25.40 -4.87
C PRO A 53 7.02 24.50 -5.63
N SER A 54 7.86 23.81 -4.87
CA SER A 54 8.66 22.70 -5.36
C SER A 54 7.80 21.44 -5.30
N LYS A 55 7.75 20.71 -6.40
CA LYS A 55 7.08 19.41 -6.46
C LYS A 55 7.74 18.48 -5.43
N ASN A 56 6.94 17.64 -4.79
CA ASN A 56 7.46 16.58 -3.92
C ASN A 56 8.49 15.76 -4.69
N LYS A 57 9.71 15.67 -4.17
CA LYS A 57 10.79 14.91 -4.80
C LYS A 57 10.62 13.45 -4.43
N HIS A 58 10.49 12.56 -5.41
CA HIS A 58 10.51 11.12 -5.17
C HIS A 58 11.94 10.70 -4.78
N ILE A 59 12.12 10.08 -3.62
CA ILE A 59 13.44 9.73 -3.08
C ILE A 59 13.69 8.23 -2.97
N GLY A 60 12.67 7.39 -3.06
CA GLY A 60 12.86 5.95 -3.02
C GLY A 60 11.59 5.17 -3.23
N LYS A 61 11.74 3.94 -3.73
CA LYS A 61 10.63 3.02 -3.98
C LYS A 61 10.98 1.62 -3.52
N ALA A 62 10.03 0.97 -2.84
CA ALA A 62 10.04 -0.45 -2.55
C ALA A 62 8.79 -1.12 -3.13
N LYS A 63 8.88 -2.42 -3.40
CA LYS A 63 7.81 -3.23 -3.99
C LYS A 63 7.68 -4.54 -3.23
N LEU A 64 6.45 -4.88 -2.86
CA LEU A 64 6.11 -6.12 -2.18
C LEU A 64 5.07 -6.87 -2.99
N LYS A 65 5.47 -7.99 -3.60
CA LYS A 65 4.52 -8.81 -4.35
C LYS A 65 3.60 -9.50 -3.37
N LEU A 66 2.29 -9.33 -3.55
CA LEU A 66 1.28 -10.01 -2.73
C LEU A 66 1.33 -11.52 -2.87
N SER A 67 2.08 -12.07 -3.83
CA SER A 67 2.36 -13.49 -4.01
C SER A 67 3.49 -14.05 -3.12
N LYS A 68 4.22 -13.20 -2.36
CA LYS A 68 5.39 -13.60 -1.55
C LYS A 68 5.28 -13.49 -0.01
N LEU A 69 4.27 -12.78 0.51
CA LEU A 69 3.87 -12.82 1.93
C LEU A 69 3.64 -14.26 2.44
N GLU A 70 4.03 -14.57 3.66
CA GLU A 70 3.71 -15.86 4.32
C GLU A 70 2.28 -15.85 4.90
N GLY A 71 1.73 -17.02 5.25
CA GLY A 71 0.40 -17.13 5.88
C GLY A 71 -0.79 -16.88 4.95
N ARG A 72 -0.66 -17.22 3.67
CA ARG A 72 -1.69 -17.00 2.63
C ARG A 72 -2.81 -18.02 2.62
N ASP A 73 -2.53 -19.18 3.19
CA ASP A 73 -3.30 -20.41 2.97
C ASP A 73 -4.68 -20.34 3.64
N ASP A 74 -4.91 -19.35 4.51
CA ASP A 74 -6.14 -19.18 5.29
C ASP A 74 -7.18 -18.22 4.67
N ILE A 75 -6.88 -17.59 3.52
CA ILE A 75 -7.81 -16.63 2.88
C ILE A 75 -8.51 -17.28 1.68
N PHE A 76 -9.25 -18.35 1.93
CA PHE A 76 -10.26 -18.86 1.00
C PHE A 76 -11.65 -18.50 1.54
N VAL A 77 -12.12 -17.28 1.26
CA VAL A 77 -13.56 -17.00 1.38
C VAL A 77 -14.21 -17.58 0.14
N THR A 78 -14.59 -18.86 0.22
CA THR A 78 -15.52 -19.47 -0.72
C THR A 78 -16.81 -18.65 -0.65
N GLN A 79 -17.16 -17.93 -1.72
CA GLN A 79 -18.51 -17.39 -1.82
C GLN A 79 -19.47 -18.57 -1.84
N VAL A 80 -20.14 -18.81 -0.72
CA VAL A 80 -21.29 -19.71 -0.70
C VAL A 80 -22.40 -18.97 -1.43
N VAL A 81 -22.58 -19.28 -2.70
CA VAL A 81 -23.79 -18.89 -3.43
C VAL A 81 -24.93 -19.67 -2.77
N SER A 82 -25.72 -19.00 -1.94
CA SER A 82 -27.00 -19.56 -1.48
C SER A 82 -27.98 -19.40 -2.62
N ASP A 83 -28.07 -20.43 -3.48
CA ASP A 83 -29.20 -20.59 -4.38
C ASP A 83 -30.45 -20.85 -3.51
N HIS A 84 -31.20 -19.78 -3.23
CA HIS A 84 -32.58 -19.93 -2.78
C HIS A 84 -33.45 -20.17 -4.01
N MET A 85 -33.77 -21.46 -4.22
CA MET A 85 -34.99 -21.91 -4.90
C MET A 85 -36.24 -21.33 -4.24
#